data_AF-F9QPF3-F1
#
_entry.id   AF-F9QPF3-F1
#
_cell.length_a   1.000
_cell.length_b   1.000
_cell.length_c   1.000
_cell.angle_alpha   90.00
_cell.angle_beta   90.00
_cell.angle_gamma   90.00
#
_symmetry.space_group_name_H-M   'P 1'
#
loop_
_entity.id
_entity.type
_entity.pdbx_description
1 polymer ?
#
loop_
_entity_poly.entity_id
_entity_poly.type
_entity_poly.pdbx_seq_one_letter_code
_entity_poly.pdbx_strand_id
1 'polypeptide(L)'
;DEFTKTTSKGVETIGGAQRGKAIIILNPADPPMIMRDTIFCAIPEDADRAAIAQSIHDVVAEVQSYVPGYRLLNEPQFDDPSLHSGGQALVTTFVEVEGAGDYLPPYAGNLDIMTAAATKVGEQIAKESLSATAKGAQS
;
A
#
# COMPACT_ATOMS: atom_id res chain seq x y z
N ASP A 1 -4.75 19.34 -3.81
CA ASP A 1 -5.21 19.51 -2.41
C ASP A 1 -5.99 18.33 -1.85
N GLU A 2 -6.95 17.74 -2.57
CA GLU A 2 -7.77 16.68 -2.01
C GLU A 2 -7.02 15.35 -1.84
N PHE A 3 -6.27 14.92 -2.86
CA PHE A 3 -5.46 13.69 -2.80
C PHE A 3 -4.59 13.63 -1.54
N THR A 4 -3.78 14.67 -1.29
CA THR A 4 -2.87 14.67 -0.16
C THR A 4 -3.61 14.65 1.19
N LYS A 5 -4.75 15.33 1.30
CA LYS A 5 -5.56 15.33 2.54
C LYS A 5 -6.22 13.97 2.79
N THR A 6 -6.89 13.42 1.78
CA THR A 6 -7.60 12.14 1.89
C THR A 6 -6.63 10.99 2.12
N THR A 7 -5.50 10.94 1.40
CA THR A 7 -4.47 9.92 1.60
C THR A 7 -3.81 10.05 2.97
N SER A 8 -3.47 11.27 3.42
CA SER A 8 -2.95 11.47 4.78
C SER A 8 -3.93 10.98 5.84
N LYS A 9 -5.24 11.22 5.64
CA LYS A 9 -6.27 10.76 6.56
C LYS A 9 -6.40 9.24 6.57
N GLY A 10 -6.32 8.60 5.40
CA GLY A 10 -6.31 7.15 5.27
C GLY A 10 -5.14 6.50 6.01
N VAL A 11 -3.95 7.09 5.91
CA VAL A 11 -2.76 6.64 6.69
C VAL A 11 -3.02 6.66 8.20
N GLU A 12 -3.77 7.64 8.69
CA GLU A 12 -4.14 7.71 10.12
C GLU A 12 -5.24 6.72 10.49
N THR A 13 -6.37 6.72 9.77
CA THR A 13 -7.58 6.01 10.20
C THR A 13 -7.60 4.54 9.79
N ILE A 14 -6.91 4.19 8.70
CA ILE A 14 -6.83 2.82 8.19
C ILE A 14 -5.45 2.25 8.49
N GLY A 15 -4.38 3.01 8.20
CA GLY A 15 -3.00 2.59 8.47
C GLY A 15 -2.60 2.61 9.94
N GLY A 16 -3.35 3.29 10.80
CA GLY A 16 -3.12 3.33 12.25
C GLY A 16 -1.99 4.26 12.71
N ALA A 17 -1.42 5.07 11.83
CA ALA A 17 -0.41 6.06 12.22
C ALA A 17 -1.04 7.17 13.07
N GLN A 18 -0.33 7.65 14.09
CA GLN A 18 -0.80 8.78 14.90
C GLN A 18 -0.93 10.08 14.09
N ARG A 19 -0.12 10.22 13.04
CA ARG A 19 -0.13 11.36 12.13
C ARG A 19 0.26 10.90 10.73
N GLY A 20 -0.52 11.31 9.73
CA GLY A 20 -0.27 10.99 8.32
C GLY A 20 0.26 12.18 7.52
N LYS A 21 1.04 11.89 6.48
CA LYS A 21 1.42 12.87 5.45
C LYS A 21 1.50 12.15 4.10
N ALA A 22 0.90 12.74 3.08
CA ALA A 22 1.00 12.27 1.70
C ALA A 22 1.57 13.37 0.79
N ILE A 23 2.44 12.96 -0.13
CA ILE A 23 3.03 13.79 -1.17
C ILE A 23 2.78 13.07 -2.50
N ILE A 24 2.39 13.82 -3.54
CA ILE A 24 2.25 13.30 -4.90
C ILE A 24 3.19 14.08 -5.82
N ILE A 25 3.97 13.37 -6.61
CA ILE A 25 4.90 13.93 -7.58
C ILE A 25 4.48 13.46 -8.97
N LEU A 26 4.33 14.40 -9.90
CA LEU A 26 4.04 14.10 -11.30
C LEU A 26 5.33 14.25 -12.10
N ASN A 27 5.75 13.19 -12.76
CA ASN A 27 6.98 13.16 -13.56
C ASN A 27 6.64 12.97 -15.04
N PRO A 28 6.91 13.95 -15.92
CA PRO A 28 6.59 13.88 -17.34
C PRO A 28 7.67 13.18 -18.18
N ALA A 29 8.45 12.26 -17.60
CA ALA A 29 9.51 11.53 -18.29
C ALA A 29 8.97 10.70 -19.48
N ASP A 30 9.82 10.51 -20.50
CA ASP A 30 9.57 9.67 -21.67
C ASP A 30 10.75 8.67 -21.82
N PRO A 31 10.51 7.34 -21.77
CA PRO A 31 9.21 6.67 -21.63
C PRO A 31 8.55 6.94 -20.26
N PRO A 32 7.20 6.91 -20.17
CA PRO A 32 6.48 7.07 -18.92
C PRO A 32 6.98 6.09 -17.85
N MET A 33 7.20 6.60 -16.63
CA MET A 33 7.67 5.77 -15.53
C MET A 33 6.56 4.92 -14.94
N ILE A 34 6.91 3.71 -14.48
CA ILE A 34 6.02 2.91 -13.62
C ILE A 34 5.78 3.66 -12.31
N MET A 35 4.56 3.55 -11.76
CA MET A 35 4.21 4.13 -10.47
C MET A 35 5.14 3.60 -9.37
N ARG A 36 5.63 4.50 -8.53
CA ARG A 36 6.42 4.17 -7.34
C ARG A 36 5.87 4.91 -6.13
N ASP A 37 5.88 4.22 -5.01
CA ASP A 37 5.56 4.80 -3.71
C ASP A 37 6.71 4.53 -2.75
N THR A 38 7.03 5.53 -1.94
CA THR A 38 7.97 5.40 -0.84
C THR A 38 7.23 5.70 0.45
N ILE A 39 7.23 4.73 1.35
CA ILE A 39 6.52 4.79 2.62
C ILE A 39 7.55 4.92 3.74
N PHE A 40 7.44 6.00 4.52
CA PHE A 40 8.24 6.22 5.71
C PHE A 40 7.36 6.05 6.95
N CYS A 41 7.72 5.11 7.81
CA CYS A 41 7.04 4.90 9.09
C CYS A 41 8.02 5.15 10.23
N ALA A 42 7.66 6.07 11.13
CA ALA A 42 8.34 6.21 12.41
C ALA A 42 8.02 5.01 13.30
N ILE A 43 9.05 4.40 13.87
CA ILE A 43 8.97 3.21 14.71
C ILE A 43 9.71 3.44 16.03
N PRO A 44 9.37 2.70 17.11
CA PRO A 44 10.19 2.67 18.31
C PRO A 44 11.63 2.26 18.00
N GLU A 45 12.60 2.81 18.72
CA GLU A 45 14.03 2.50 18.52
C GLU A 45 14.35 1.02 18.78
N ASP A 46 13.64 0.40 19.71
CA ASP A 46 13.75 -1.00 20.12
C ASP A 46 12.80 -1.93 19.37
N ALA A 47 12.16 -1.44 18.29
CA ALA A 47 11.25 -2.25 17.51
C ALA A 47 11.94 -3.47 16.88
N ASP A 48 11.24 -4.60 16.87
CA ASP A 48 11.70 -5.82 16.20
C ASP A 48 11.67 -5.63 14.68
N ARG A 49 12.82 -5.28 14.11
CA ARG A 49 12.99 -5.01 12.67
C ARG A 49 12.71 -6.25 11.83
N ALA A 50 13.01 -7.45 12.32
CA ALA A 50 12.76 -8.68 11.59
C ALA A 50 11.26 -8.98 11.51
N ALA A 51 10.54 -8.80 12.62
CA ALA A 51 9.09 -8.93 12.64
C ALA A 51 8.40 -7.90 11.73
N ILE A 52 8.87 -6.65 11.73
CA ILE A 52 8.37 -5.60 10.83
C ILE A 52 8.63 -5.97 9.37
N ALA A 53 9.84 -6.38 9.03
CA ALA A 53 10.19 -6.78 7.66
C ALA A 53 9.32 -7.94 7.18
N GLN A 54 9.13 -8.98 8.01
CA GLN A 54 8.26 -10.10 7.68
C GLN A 54 6.81 -9.65 7.46
N SER A 55 6.27 -8.80 8.34
CA SER A 55 4.92 -8.26 8.18
C SER A 55 4.75 -7.46 6.89
N ILE A 56 5.79 -6.72 6.45
CA ILE A 56 5.75 -5.99 5.17
C ILE A 56 5.73 -6.98 4.00
N HIS A 57 6.55 -8.02 4.02
CA HIS A 57 6.54 -9.07 3.00
C HIS A 57 5.19 -9.79 2.91
N ASP A 58 4.57 -10.09 4.05
CA ASP A 58 3.25 -10.74 4.11
C ASP A 58 2.16 -9.84 3.48
N VAL A 59 2.15 -8.54 3.79
CA VAL A 59 1.22 -7.57 3.19
C VAL A 59 1.47 -7.41 1.69
N VAL A 60 2.73 -7.37 1.25
CA VAL A 60 3.07 -7.30 -0.18
C VAL A 60 2.50 -8.53 -0.91
N ALA A 61 2.67 -9.73 -0.35
CA ALA A 61 2.11 -10.96 -0.93
C ALA A 61 0.58 -10.96 -0.95
N GLU A 62 -0.07 -10.42 0.09
CA GLU A 62 -1.53 -10.24 0.12
C GLU A 62 -2.00 -9.28 -0.98
N VAL A 63 -1.35 -8.13 -1.14
CA VAL A 63 -1.67 -7.15 -2.19
C VAL A 63 -1.46 -7.76 -3.58
N GLN A 64 -0.41 -8.55 -3.76
CA GLN A 64 -0.13 -9.28 -5.00
C GLN A 64 -1.25 -10.25 -5.40
N SER A 65 -2.06 -10.73 -4.44
CA SER A 65 -3.22 -11.59 -4.75
C SER A 65 -4.26 -10.89 -5.63
N TYR A 66 -4.25 -9.56 -5.71
CA TYR A 66 -5.18 -8.78 -6.55
C TYR A 66 -4.48 -7.72 -7.40
N VAL A 67 -3.21 -7.40 -7.14
CA VAL A 67 -2.36 -6.56 -8.01
C VAL A 67 -1.00 -7.25 -8.23
N PRO A 68 -0.88 -8.18 -9.20
CA PRO A 68 0.35 -8.96 -9.39
C PRO A 68 1.62 -8.12 -9.63
N GLY A 69 1.47 -6.92 -10.19
CA GLY A 69 2.57 -5.98 -10.43
C GLY A 69 2.99 -5.14 -9.22
N TYR A 70 2.36 -5.30 -8.05
CA TYR A 70 2.76 -4.66 -6.80
C TYR A 70 3.98 -5.37 -6.21
N ARG A 71 5.13 -4.71 -6.14
CA ARG A 71 6.39 -5.34 -5.70
C ARG A 71 7.25 -4.41 -4.87
N LEU A 72 8.03 -4.99 -3.96
CA LEU A 72 9.13 -4.28 -3.30
C LEU A 72 10.27 -4.06 -4.30
N LEU A 73 10.80 -2.84 -4.33
CA LEU A 73 12.02 -2.52 -5.07
C LEU A 73 13.29 -2.93 -4.31
N ASN A 74 13.22 -2.88 -2.98
CA ASN A 74 14.29 -3.22 -2.06
C ASN A 74 13.69 -3.83 -0.79
N GLU A 75 14.50 -4.56 -0.02
CA GLU A 75 14.15 -4.93 1.35
C GLU A 75 13.78 -3.68 2.18
N PRO A 76 12.88 -3.78 3.17
CA PRO A 76 12.60 -2.68 4.09
C PRO A 76 13.89 -2.14 4.71
N GLN A 77 14.14 -0.84 4.53
CA GLN A 77 15.34 -0.18 5.03
C GLN A 77 15.05 0.39 6.42
N PHE A 78 15.96 0.18 7.37
CA PHE A 78 15.79 0.66 8.74
C PHE A 78 16.89 1.65 9.09
N ASP A 79 16.48 2.82 9.58
CA ASP A 79 17.36 3.89 9.98
C ASP A 79 17.22 4.15 11.49
N ASP A 80 18.37 4.34 12.14
CA ASP A 80 18.42 4.81 13.53
C ASP A 80 17.98 6.29 13.62
N PRO A 81 17.60 6.78 14.82
CA PRO A 81 17.26 8.19 15.02
C PRO A 81 18.33 9.15 14.50
N SER A 82 17.90 10.17 13.77
CA SER A 82 18.79 11.18 13.21
C SER A 82 18.16 12.58 13.25
N LEU A 83 18.98 13.60 13.01
CA LEU A 83 18.47 14.97 12.84
C LEU A 83 17.50 15.07 11.65
N HIS A 84 17.70 14.26 10.59
CA HIS A 84 16.82 14.26 9.42
C HIS A 84 15.43 13.70 9.73
N SER A 85 15.36 12.69 10.60
CA SER A 85 14.10 12.07 11.02
C SER A 85 13.46 12.76 12.22
N GLY A 86 14.01 13.90 12.69
CA GLY A 86 13.52 14.58 13.89
C GLY A 86 13.69 13.76 15.17
N GLY A 87 14.70 12.89 15.22
CA GLY A 87 14.96 12.01 16.36
C GLY A 87 14.13 10.74 16.39
N GLN A 88 13.56 10.31 15.26
CA GLN A 88 12.77 9.08 15.17
C GLN A 88 13.54 7.97 14.46
N ALA A 89 13.48 6.73 14.94
CA ALA A 89 13.85 5.58 14.12
C ALA A 89 12.80 5.39 13.01
N LEU A 90 13.23 4.90 11.85
CA LEU A 90 12.38 4.79 10.66
C LEU A 90 12.48 3.40 10.05
N VAL A 91 11.38 2.95 9.46
CA VAL A 91 11.40 1.96 8.37
C VAL A 91 10.94 2.63 7.08
N THR A 92 11.73 2.44 6.02
CA THR A 92 11.45 2.95 4.68
C THR A 92 11.18 1.78 3.74
N THR A 93 10.03 1.81 3.09
CA THR A 93 9.59 0.78 2.13
C THR A 93 9.45 1.40 0.75
N PHE A 94 10.04 0.75 -0.25
CA PHE A 94 9.97 1.18 -1.65
C PHE A 94 9.15 0.18 -2.43
N VAL A 95 8.03 0.62 -3.01
CA VAL A 95 7.18 -0.22 -3.85
C VAL A 95 7.08 0.35 -5.26
N GLU A 96 6.96 -0.55 -6.22
CA GLU A 96 6.61 -0.26 -7.59
C GLU A 96 5.30 -0.98 -7.91
N VAL A 97 4.44 -0.30 -8.68
CA VAL A 97 3.13 -0.81 -9.06
C VAL A 97 3.02 -0.81 -10.57
N GLU A 98 3.21 -1.98 -11.16
CA GLU A 98 2.97 -2.22 -12.58
C GLU A 98 1.50 -2.61 -12.78
N GLY A 99 0.82 -1.93 -13.71
CA GLY A 99 -0.55 -2.25 -14.09
C GLY A 99 -0.66 -3.59 -14.82
N ALA A 100 -1.83 -4.22 -14.75
CA ALA A 100 -2.13 -5.49 -15.42
C ALA A 100 -2.14 -5.35 -16.95
N GLY A 101 -2.35 -4.14 -17.47
CA GLY A 101 -2.36 -3.89 -18.91
C GLY A 101 -3.68 -4.20 -19.60
N ASP A 102 -4.77 -4.42 -18.84
CA ASP A 102 -6.06 -4.89 -19.37
C ASP A 102 -6.74 -3.87 -20.30
N TYR A 103 -6.68 -2.58 -19.92
CA TYR A 103 -7.22 -1.47 -20.70
C TYR A 103 -6.26 -0.28 -20.73
N LEU A 104 -5.62 0.00 -19.59
CA LEU A 104 -4.59 1.02 -19.46
C LEU A 104 -3.20 0.42 -19.67
N PRO A 105 -2.20 1.20 -20.13
CA PRO A 105 -0.85 0.71 -20.30
C PRO A 105 -0.19 0.35 -18.96
N PRO A 106 0.83 -0.54 -18.93
CA PRO A 106 1.43 -1.04 -17.68
C PRO A 106 1.99 0.04 -16.74
N TYR A 107 2.38 1.21 -17.26
CA TYR A 107 2.86 2.32 -16.43
C TYR A 107 1.74 3.02 -15.63
N ALA A 108 0.46 2.78 -15.95
CA ALA A 108 -0.70 3.36 -15.28
C ALA A 108 -1.12 2.58 -14.03
N GLY A 109 -0.16 2.01 -13.29
CA GLY A 109 -0.42 1.21 -12.08
C GLY A 109 -1.19 1.95 -10.99
N ASN A 110 -1.16 3.29 -10.99
CA ASN A 110 -1.94 4.14 -10.09
C ASN A 110 -3.45 4.01 -10.29
N LEU A 111 -3.91 3.75 -11.51
CA LEU A 111 -5.32 3.53 -11.80
C LEU A 111 -5.68 2.06 -11.59
N ASP A 112 -4.83 1.14 -12.05
CA ASP A 112 -5.05 -0.29 -11.92
C ASP A 112 -5.14 -0.76 -10.46
N ILE A 113 -4.31 -0.21 -9.56
CA ILE A 113 -4.40 -0.56 -8.13
C ILE A 113 -5.74 -0.17 -7.51
N MET A 114 -6.32 0.95 -7.94
CA MET A 114 -7.62 1.39 -7.44
C MET A 114 -8.76 0.50 -7.95
N THR A 115 -8.75 0.14 -9.24
CA THR A 115 -9.80 -0.71 -9.82
C THR A 115 -9.69 -2.16 -9.34
N ALA A 116 -8.47 -2.69 -9.20
CA ALA A 116 -8.23 -4.02 -8.64
C ALA A 116 -8.69 -4.12 -7.19
N ALA A 117 -8.38 -3.11 -6.36
CA ALA A 117 -8.87 -3.04 -4.98
C ALA A 117 -10.41 -2.99 -4.92
N ALA A 118 -11.05 -2.19 -5.78
CA ALA A 118 -12.51 -2.11 -5.85
C ALA A 118 -13.15 -3.46 -6.24
N THR A 119 -12.57 -4.16 -7.21
CA THR A 119 -13.01 -5.51 -7.60
C THR A 119 -12.86 -6.49 -6.44
N LYS A 120 -11.68 -6.53 -5.79
CA LYS A 120 -11.42 -7.40 -4.65
C LYS A 120 -12.41 -7.18 -3.51
N VAL A 121 -12.72 -5.94 -3.17
CA VAL A 121 -13.73 -5.59 -2.16
C VAL A 121 -15.12 -6.06 -2.57
N GLY A 122 -15.52 -5.81 -3.82
CA GLY A 122 -16.80 -6.28 -4.35
C GLY A 122 -16.96 -7.80 -4.28
N GLU A 123 -15.90 -8.55 -4.61
CA GLU A 123 -15.88 -10.00 -4.49
C GLU A 123 -16.02 -10.49 -3.04
N GLN A 124 -15.37 -9.83 -2.07
CA GLN A 124 -15.49 -10.21 -0.65
C GLN A 124 -16.91 -9.97 -0.14
N ILE A 125 -17.51 -8.81 -0.43
CA ILE A 125 -18.89 -8.50 -0.05
C ILE A 125 -19.86 -9.53 -0.64
N ALA A 126 -19.67 -9.91 -1.91
CA ALA A 126 -20.50 -10.92 -2.56
C ALA A 126 -20.35 -12.30 -1.89
N LYS A 127 -19.12 -12.73 -1.58
CA LYS A 127 -18.84 -14.00 -0.89
C LYS A 127 -19.49 -14.04 0.50
N GLU A 128 -19.34 -12.97 1.28
CA GLU A 128 -19.94 -12.86 2.61
C GLU A 128 -21.47 -12.91 2.54
N SER A 129 -22.08 -12.12 1.65
CA SER A 129 -23.54 -12.06 1.48
C SER A 129 -24.15 -13.39 1.04
N LEU A 130 -23.50 -14.10 0.10
CA LEU A 130 -23.93 -15.42 -0.34
C LEU A 130 -23.79 -16.47 0.77
N SER A 131 -22.73 -16.39 1.57
CA SER A 131 -22.53 -17.30 2.71
C SER A 131 -23.54 -17.08 3.83
N ALA A 132 -23.92 -15.83 4.10
CA ALA A 132 -24.95 -15.47 5.08
C ALA A 132 -26.34 -15.97 4.64
N THR A 133 -26.66 -15.81 3.35
CA THR A 133 -27.92 -16.29 2.75
C THR A 133 -28.02 -17.82 2.83
N ALA A 134 -26.92 -18.54 2.56
CA ALA A 134 -26.89 -20.01 2.64
C ALA A 134 -27.10 -20.53 4.07
N LYS A 135 -26.57 -19.84 5.09
CA LYS A 135 -26.78 -20.20 6.51
C LYS A 135 -28.22 -19.94 6.97
N GLY A 136 -28.86 -18.86 6.52
CA GLY A 136 -30.25 -18.55 6.84
C GLY A 136 -31.28 -19.47 6.15
N ALA A 137 -30.92 -20.12 5.05
CA ALA A 137 -31.76 -21.11 4.37
C ALA A 137 -31.67 -22.53 5.00
N GLN A 138 -30.75 -22.74 5.96
CA GLN A 138 -30.53 -24.02 6.64
C GLN A 138 -31.03 -24.03 8.10
N SER A 139 -31.59 -22.92 8.59
CA SER A 139 -32.22 -22.76 9.91
C SER A 139 -33.73 -22.70 9.80
#